data_AF-F6ZGQ7-F1
#
_entry.id   AF-F6ZGQ7-F1
#
_cell.length_a   1.000
_cell.length_b   1.000
_cell.length_c   1.000
_cell.angle_alpha   90.00
_cell.angle_beta   90.00
_cell.angle_gamma   90.00
#
_symmetry.space_group_name_H-M   'P 1'
#
loop_
_entity.id
_entity.type
_entity.pdbx_description
1 polymer ?
#
loop_
_entity_poly.entity_id
_entity_poly.type
_entity_poly.pdbx_seq_one_letter_code
_entity_poly.pdbx_strand_id
1 'polypeptide(L)'
;MMKAGLCILLSLAGVTAQRSPNEGGSNCPKCPQHARCLNNTFCACEPGFKTTNGKQIFSDLLEVCEDINECAGPNGVRCGPNADCKNVDGSYSCSCVTGFTLPSGEKEFKNSSENKCQDVDECRHNSSLCKPHGVCINVPGDYTCTCLPGFGKSQKDTSKICTDIDECHAKRFPCHNTASCTNTVGSFKCHCPKGYMPVPDSKDMTPNTICQGKQEYPEARSRTSLG
;
A
#
# COMPACT_ATOMS: atom_id res chain seq x y z
N MET A 1 12.64 46.38 61.76
CA MET A 1 12.07 47.04 60.56
C MET A 1 13.01 46.80 59.40
N MET A 2 12.49 46.30 58.27
CA MET A 2 13.10 46.22 56.92
C MET A 2 14.31 45.27 56.77
N LYS A 3 14.52 44.51 55.69
CA LYS A 3 13.74 44.08 54.52
C LYS A 3 14.55 42.93 53.86
N ALA A 4 13.86 42.10 53.08
CA ALA A 4 14.37 40.94 52.35
C ALA A 4 15.52 41.25 51.38
N GLY A 5 16.49 40.32 51.29
CA GLY A 5 17.55 40.25 50.29
C GLY A 5 17.62 38.83 49.73
N LEU A 6 17.36 38.71 48.44
CA LEU A 6 17.26 37.50 47.63
C LEU A 6 18.62 36.78 47.56
N CYS A 7 18.70 35.50 47.97
CA CYS A 7 19.88 34.66 47.75
C CYS A 7 19.47 33.47 46.87
N ILE A 8 19.92 33.48 45.62
CA ILE A 8 19.65 32.44 44.62
C ILE A 8 20.50 31.23 44.99
N LEU A 9 19.85 30.17 45.46
CA LEU A 9 20.43 28.83 45.60
C LEU A 9 20.22 28.08 44.27
N LEU A 10 21.28 27.91 43.50
CA LEU A 10 21.33 26.95 42.40
C LEU A 10 22.02 25.68 42.88
N SER A 11 21.23 24.65 43.16
CA SER A 11 21.68 23.27 43.21
C SER A 11 20.48 22.33 42.97
N LEU A 12 20.51 21.61 41.84
CA LEU A 12 20.57 20.14 41.79
C LEU A 12 20.38 19.64 40.34
N ALA A 13 21.46 19.04 39.83
CA ALA A 13 21.59 18.01 38.83
C ALA A 13 20.35 17.51 38.05
N GLY A 14 20.47 17.56 36.72
CA GLY A 14 19.72 16.72 35.76
C GLY A 14 20.71 16.25 34.68
N VAL A 15 21.16 15.01 34.83
CA VAL A 15 22.20 14.30 34.09
C VAL A 15 22.13 14.54 32.57
N THR A 16 23.14 15.23 32.01
CA THR A 16 23.51 15.04 30.61
C THR A 16 24.48 13.86 30.55
N ALA A 17 24.18 12.85 29.74
CA ALA A 17 25.13 11.78 29.42
C ALA A 17 26.26 12.38 28.57
N GLN A 18 27.23 12.99 29.24
CA GLN A 18 28.49 13.37 28.62
C GLN A 18 29.22 12.08 28.22
N ARG A 19 29.41 11.90 26.92
CA ARG A 19 30.33 10.95 26.33
C ARG A 19 31.70 11.24 26.95
N SER A 20 32.13 10.41 27.89
CA SER A 20 33.40 10.60 28.60
C SER A 20 34.55 10.58 27.60
N PRO A 21 35.34 11.66 27.46
CA PRO A 21 36.62 11.60 26.77
C PRO A 21 37.65 11.06 27.77
N ASN A 22 38.09 9.82 27.56
CA ASN A 22 39.29 9.24 28.16
C ASN A 22 39.47 9.43 29.67
N GLU A 23 38.93 8.51 30.47
CA GLU A 23 39.69 8.02 31.64
C GLU A 23 40.64 6.91 31.15
N GLY A 24 41.61 7.33 30.33
CA GLY A 24 42.64 6.45 29.79
C GLY A 24 43.69 6.16 30.84
N GLY A 25 43.71 4.92 31.35
CA GLY A 25 44.94 4.35 31.84
C GLY A 25 45.99 4.41 30.73
N SER A 26 47.19 4.88 31.05
CA SER A 26 48.23 5.42 30.16
C SER A 26 48.81 4.50 29.06
N ASN A 27 48.25 3.30 28.82
CA ASN A 27 48.78 2.32 27.87
C ASN A 27 47.80 1.82 26.80
N CYS A 28 46.57 2.34 26.73
CA CYS A 28 45.62 1.81 25.77
C CYS A 28 45.94 2.21 24.30
N PRO A 29 45.88 1.26 23.33
CA PRO A 29 45.93 1.62 21.92
C PRO A 29 44.78 2.56 21.50
N LYS A 30 45.02 3.40 20.50
CA LYS A 30 43.96 4.22 19.88
C LYS A 30 43.01 3.32 19.08
N CYS A 31 41.94 2.87 19.72
CA CYS A 31 40.97 1.98 19.09
C CYS A 31 40.22 2.66 17.92
N PRO A 32 39.85 1.89 16.88
CA PRO A 32 39.08 2.38 15.75
C PRO A 32 37.64 2.73 16.14
N GLN A 33 36.87 3.28 15.19
CA GLN A 33 35.45 3.56 15.39
C GLN A 33 34.67 2.29 15.79
N HIS A 34 33.66 2.44 16.65
CA HIS A 34 32.87 1.34 17.22
C HIS A 34 33.69 0.31 18.00
N ALA A 35 34.86 0.72 18.53
CA ALA A 35 35.66 -0.09 19.44
C ALA A 35 36.00 0.67 20.72
N ARG A 36 36.08 -0.06 21.83
CA ARG A 36 36.46 0.45 23.14
C ARG A 36 37.72 -0.24 23.65
N CYS A 37 38.45 0.47 24.51
CA CYS A 37 39.59 -0.10 25.21
C CYS A 37 39.15 -1.19 26.20
N LEU A 38 39.91 -2.29 26.26
CA LEU A 38 39.78 -3.34 27.25
C LEU A 38 41.13 -3.61 27.92
N ASN A 39 41.15 -3.58 29.26
CA ASN A 39 42.33 -3.90 30.08
C ASN A 39 43.61 -3.15 29.68
N ASN A 40 43.49 -1.90 29.21
CA ASN A 40 44.60 -1.05 28.76
C ASN A 40 45.53 -1.67 27.70
N THR A 41 45.10 -2.73 27.01
CA THR A 41 45.98 -3.52 26.11
C THR A 41 45.30 -3.88 24.80
N PHE A 42 43.98 -4.08 24.81
CA PHE A 42 43.22 -4.53 23.65
C PHE A 42 42.13 -3.54 23.28
N CYS A 43 41.73 -3.56 22.02
CA CYS A 43 40.49 -2.99 21.56
C CYS A 43 39.43 -4.08 21.48
N ALA A 44 38.20 -3.73 21.80
CA ALA A 44 37.05 -4.60 21.67
C ALA A 44 35.95 -3.89 20.90
N CYS A 45 35.37 -4.52 19.89
CA CYS A 45 34.21 -3.95 19.21
C CYS A 45 33.05 -3.73 20.20
N GLU A 46 32.30 -2.67 19.99
CA GLU A 46 31.06 -2.39 20.72
C GLU A 46 30.01 -3.48 20.39
N PRO A 47 29.01 -3.71 21.25
CA PRO A 47 27.91 -4.62 20.94
C PRO A 47 27.24 -4.23 19.61
N GLY A 48 26.93 -5.23 18.78
CA GLY A 48 26.39 -5.00 17.43
C GLY A 48 27.47 -4.85 16.35
N PHE A 49 28.76 -4.83 16.73
CA PHE A 49 29.86 -4.75 15.78
C PHE A 49 30.83 -5.93 15.92
N LYS A 50 31.44 -6.33 14.81
CA LYS A 50 32.49 -7.36 14.72
C LYS A 50 33.59 -6.90 13.78
N THR A 51 34.77 -7.51 13.84
CA THR A 51 35.77 -7.32 12.77
C THR A 51 35.42 -8.15 11.53
N THR A 52 36.02 -7.82 10.39
CA THR A 52 35.91 -8.60 9.13
C THR A 52 36.24 -10.09 9.32
N ASN A 53 37.14 -10.38 10.26
CA ASN A 53 37.55 -11.75 10.62
C ASN A 53 36.65 -12.39 11.70
N GLY A 54 35.58 -11.71 12.12
CA GLY A 54 34.64 -12.17 13.14
C GLY A 54 35.14 -12.09 14.58
N LYS A 55 36.29 -11.43 14.84
CA LYS A 55 36.83 -11.24 16.19
C LYS A 55 36.15 -10.08 16.91
N GLN A 56 35.91 -10.24 18.22
CA GLN A 56 35.40 -9.18 19.09
C GLN A 56 36.50 -8.40 19.82
N ILE A 57 37.64 -9.02 20.10
CA ILE A 57 38.77 -8.43 20.84
C ILE A 57 40.02 -8.57 19.97
N PHE A 58 40.80 -7.51 19.85
CA PHE A 58 41.97 -7.44 18.99
C PHE A 58 43.02 -6.46 19.53
N SER A 59 44.29 -6.67 19.17
CA SER A 59 45.41 -5.76 19.49
C SER A 59 45.93 -5.00 18.28
N ASP A 60 45.56 -5.42 17.07
CA ASP A 60 46.06 -4.84 15.81
C ASP A 60 45.23 -3.63 15.38
N LEU A 61 45.89 -2.50 15.18
CA LEU A 61 45.26 -1.23 14.77
C LEU A 61 44.69 -1.23 13.34
N LEU A 62 44.93 -2.28 12.55
CA LEU A 62 44.43 -2.43 11.18
C LEU A 62 43.07 -3.14 11.11
N GLU A 63 42.62 -3.75 12.22
CA GLU A 63 41.28 -4.34 12.31
C GLU A 63 40.25 -3.23 12.56
N VAL A 64 39.17 -3.23 11.78
CA VAL A 64 38.06 -2.28 11.92
C VAL A 64 36.80 -3.01 12.36
N CYS A 65 35.99 -2.36 13.19
CA CYS A 65 34.71 -2.89 13.60
C CYS A 65 33.65 -2.49 12.56
N GLU A 66 33.06 -3.48 11.92
CA GLU A 66 31.92 -3.36 11.02
C GLU A 66 30.64 -3.78 11.74
N ASP A 67 29.54 -3.18 11.30
CA ASP A 67 28.21 -3.50 11.78
C ASP A 67 27.85 -4.97 11.50
N ILE A 68 27.27 -5.63 12.49
CA ILE A 68 26.76 -6.99 12.33
C ILE A 68 25.39 -6.90 11.70
N ASN A 69 25.24 -7.37 10.47
CA ASN A 69 23.90 -7.52 9.89
C ASN A 69 23.13 -8.66 10.57
N GLU A 70 22.34 -8.36 11.60
CA GLU A 70 21.59 -9.38 12.34
C GLU A 70 20.44 -9.96 11.53
N CYS A 71 20.02 -9.30 10.44
CA CYS A 71 19.00 -9.81 9.54
C CYS A 71 19.53 -10.83 8.53
N ALA A 72 20.86 -10.89 8.32
CA ALA A 72 21.48 -11.74 7.30
C ALA A 72 21.92 -13.11 7.83
N GLY A 73 21.97 -14.09 6.92
CA GLY A 73 22.53 -15.42 7.17
C GLY A 73 21.54 -16.45 7.72
N PRO A 74 22.00 -17.70 7.91
CA PRO A 74 21.14 -18.82 8.33
C PRO A 74 20.58 -18.65 9.75
N ASN A 75 21.28 -17.89 10.60
CA ASN A 75 20.89 -17.56 11.98
C ASN A 75 20.39 -16.11 12.12
N GLY A 76 20.01 -15.47 11.00
CA GLY A 76 19.48 -14.12 11.02
C GLY A 76 18.18 -14.04 11.83
N VAL A 77 17.96 -12.87 12.44
CA VAL A 77 16.74 -12.55 13.18
C VAL A 77 15.52 -12.77 12.29
N ARG A 78 14.54 -13.47 12.82
CA ARG A 78 13.21 -13.59 12.22
C ARG A 78 12.23 -12.79 13.06
N CYS A 79 11.64 -11.77 12.45
CA CYS A 79 10.68 -10.87 13.10
C CYS A 79 9.27 -11.47 13.24
N GLY A 80 9.05 -12.67 12.72
CA GLY A 80 7.73 -13.32 12.68
C GLY A 80 6.96 -13.01 11.40
N PRO A 81 5.69 -13.43 11.29
CA PRO A 81 4.87 -13.21 10.11
C PRO A 81 4.55 -11.73 9.90
N ASN A 82 4.36 -11.33 8.63
CA ASN A 82 3.98 -9.97 8.23
C ASN A 82 4.90 -8.88 8.80
N ALA A 83 6.18 -9.20 9.02
CA ALA A 83 7.18 -8.28 9.51
C ALA A 83 8.52 -8.50 8.83
N ASP A 84 9.20 -7.39 8.54
CA ASP A 84 10.54 -7.37 7.97
C ASP A 84 11.57 -6.99 9.02
N CYS A 85 12.76 -7.58 8.90
CA CYS A 85 13.94 -7.19 9.66
C CYS A 85 14.71 -6.11 8.91
N LYS A 86 15.06 -5.03 9.62
CA LYS A 86 15.91 -3.95 9.12
C LYS A 86 17.19 -3.90 9.93
N ASN A 87 18.32 -4.03 9.23
CA ASN A 87 19.64 -3.82 9.81
C ASN A 87 19.89 -2.33 10.04
N VAL A 88 20.41 -1.96 11.20
CA VAL A 88 20.68 -0.59 11.61
C VAL A 88 22.08 -0.53 12.23
N ASP A 89 22.81 0.57 12.10
CA ASP A 89 24.16 0.65 12.69
C ASP A 89 24.16 0.31 14.19
N GLY A 90 24.86 -0.77 14.55
CA GLY A 90 24.98 -1.32 15.89
C GLY A 90 23.77 -2.12 16.40
N SER A 91 22.74 -2.37 15.59
CA SER A 91 21.54 -3.11 15.99
C SER A 91 20.64 -3.54 14.82
N TYR A 92 19.44 -4.00 15.15
CA TYR A 92 18.37 -4.21 14.20
C TYR A 92 17.04 -3.74 14.77
N SER A 93 16.07 -3.60 13.88
CA SER A 93 14.67 -3.43 14.23
C SER A 93 13.79 -4.29 13.36
N CYS A 94 12.67 -4.75 13.94
CA CYS A 94 11.60 -5.38 13.21
C CYS A 94 10.50 -4.35 12.97
N SER A 95 9.86 -4.39 11.81
CA SER A 95 8.70 -3.54 11.49
C SER A 95 7.68 -4.33 10.71
N CYS A 96 6.40 -4.00 10.86
CA CYS A 96 5.35 -4.63 10.06
C CYS A 96 5.57 -4.31 8.58
N VAL A 97 5.29 -5.29 7.72
CA VAL A 97 5.31 -5.06 6.26
C VAL A 97 4.20 -4.08 5.87
N THR A 98 4.28 -3.54 4.65
CA THR A 98 3.24 -2.64 4.12
C THR A 98 1.87 -3.33 4.15
N GLY A 99 0.83 -2.59 4.56
CA GLY A 99 -0.52 -3.14 4.76
C GLY A 99 -0.75 -3.70 6.17
N PHE A 100 0.26 -3.71 7.05
CA PHE A 100 0.14 -4.16 8.43
C PHE A 100 0.59 -3.08 9.41
N THR A 101 0.06 -3.11 10.63
CA THR A 101 0.40 -2.15 11.69
C THR A 101 0.42 -2.80 13.06
N LEU A 102 1.09 -2.18 14.03
CA LEU A 102 0.99 -2.56 15.43
C LEU A 102 -0.25 -1.91 16.07
N PRO A 103 -1.05 -2.64 16.87
CA PRO A 103 -2.17 -2.07 17.61
C PRO A 103 -1.76 -0.96 18.58
N SER A 104 -0.51 -0.99 19.08
CA SER A 104 0.06 0.03 19.96
C SER A 104 0.35 1.37 19.25
N GLY A 105 0.36 1.38 17.90
CA GLY A 105 0.77 2.54 17.10
C GLY A 105 2.28 2.73 16.98
N GLU A 106 3.07 1.85 17.60
CA GLU A 106 4.52 1.79 17.40
C GLU A 106 4.85 1.35 15.97
N LYS A 107 6.02 1.75 15.47
CA LYS A 107 6.46 1.40 14.12
C LYS A 107 7.46 0.25 14.08
N GLU A 108 8.14 0.03 15.20
CA GLU A 108 9.24 -0.92 15.30
C GLU A 108 9.15 -1.71 16.61
N PHE A 109 9.64 -2.95 16.58
CA PHE A 109 9.73 -3.85 17.72
C PHE A 109 11.02 -4.67 17.65
N LYS A 110 11.41 -5.37 18.72
CA LYS A 110 12.76 -5.96 18.79
C LYS A 110 12.87 -7.42 18.37
N ASN A 111 11.82 -8.23 18.46
CA ASN A 111 11.91 -9.66 18.13
C ASN A 111 10.52 -10.26 17.86
N SER A 112 10.47 -11.49 17.38
CA SER A 112 9.21 -12.17 17.06
C SER A 112 8.23 -12.33 18.23
N SER A 113 8.69 -12.31 19.49
CA SER A 113 7.80 -12.43 20.66
C SER A 113 6.95 -11.16 20.86
N GLU A 114 7.42 -10.03 20.34
CA GLU A 114 6.72 -8.75 20.37
C GLU A 114 5.88 -8.50 19.09
N ASN A 115 5.94 -9.41 18.11
CA ASN A 115 5.21 -9.25 16.86
C ASN A 115 3.69 -9.32 17.12
N LYS A 116 3.03 -8.20 16.85
CA LYS A 116 1.57 -8.06 16.87
C LYS A 116 1.06 -7.41 15.60
N CYS A 117 1.75 -7.60 14.48
CA CYS A 117 1.36 -7.02 13.20
C CYS A 117 -0.02 -7.51 12.80
N GLN A 118 -0.97 -6.59 12.70
CA GLN A 118 -2.32 -6.83 12.27
C GLN A 118 -2.57 -6.14 10.93
N ASP A 119 -3.42 -6.77 10.13
CA ASP A 119 -3.86 -6.24 8.85
C ASP A 119 -4.53 -4.86 9.02
N VAL A 120 -4.21 -3.95 8.12
CA VAL A 120 -4.85 -2.63 8.08
C VAL A 120 -6.09 -2.74 7.22
N ASP A 121 -7.27 -2.59 7.81
CA ASP A 121 -8.51 -2.55 7.04
C ASP A 121 -8.66 -1.19 6.34
N GLU A 122 -8.11 -1.04 5.13
CA GLU A 122 -8.17 0.23 4.40
C GLU A 122 -9.60 0.59 4.01
N CYS A 123 -10.47 -0.40 3.78
CA CYS A 123 -11.87 -0.18 3.45
C CYS A 123 -12.64 0.48 4.60
N ARG A 124 -12.31 0.12 5.85
CA ARG A 124 -12.87 0.76 7.04
C ARG A 124 -12.29 2.16 7.28
N HIS A 125 -11.00 2.36 7.00
CA HIS A 125 -10.35 3.66 7.17
C HIS A 125 -10.76 4.67 6.09
N ASN A 126 -10.96 4.22 4.86
CA ASN A 126 -11.34 5.06 3.73
C ASN A 126 -12.42 4.39 2.87
N SER A 127 -13.68 4.75 3.12
CA SER A 127 -14.83 4.24 2.35
C SER A 127 -14.87 4.72 0.89
N SER A 128 -13.97 5.61 0.46
CA SER A 128 -13.98 6.19 -0.89
C SER A 128 -13.00 5.53 -1.86
N LEU A 129 -12.21 4.53 -1.42
CA LEU A 129 -11.15 3.90 -2.22
C LEU A 129 -11.64 3.32 -3.56
N CYS A 130 -12.86 2.79 -3.60
CA CYS A 130 -13.44 2.15 -4.78
C CYS A 130 -14.61 2.93 -5.40
N LYS A 131 -14.89 4.13 -4.87
CA LYS A 131 -16.01 4.95 -5.36
C LYS A 131 -15.64 5.60 -6.70
N PRO A 132 -16.64 5.93 -7.55
CA PRO A 132 -18.08 5.80 -7.33
C PRO A 132 -18.70 4.44 -7.72
N HIS A 133 -18.01 3.62 -8.50
CA HIS A 133 -18.61 2.44 -9.15
C HIS A 133 -18.05 1.10 -8.69
N GLY A 134 -17.56 1.03 -7.45
CA GLY A 134 -17.00 -0.18 -6.88
C GLY A 134 -17.24 -0.29 -5.37
N VAL A 135 -17.11 -1.52 -4.90
CA VAL A 135 -17.20 -1.91 -3.49
C VAL A 135 -15.81 -2.33 -3.03
N CYS A 136 -15.36 -1.76 -1.91
CA CYS A 136 -14.09 -2.10 -1.29
C CYS A 136 -14.20 -3.40 -0.50
N ILE A 137 -13.23 -4.29 -0.71
CA ILE A 137 -13.09 -5.57 -0.02
C ILE A 137 -11.68 -5.63 0.58
N ASN A 138 -11.60 -5.71 1.90
CA ASN A 138 -10.33 -5.82 2.62
C ASN A 138 -9.69 -7.20 2.39
N VAL A 139 -8.38 -7.25 2.16
CA VAL A 139 -7.61 -8.50 2.02
C VAL A 139 -6.32 -8.40 2.84
N PRO A 140 -5.70 -9.51 3.29
CA PRO A 140 -4.47 -9.40 4.07
C PRO A 140 -3.35 -8.65 3.31
N GLY A 141 -2.91 -7.52 3.86
CA GLY A 141 -1.84 -6.66 3.36
C GLY A 141 -2.25 -5.63 2.30
N ASP A 142 -3.53 -5.59 1.87
CA ASP A 142 -4.03 -4.64 0.88
C ASP A 142 -5.57 -4.62 0.83
N TYR A 143 -6.16 -3.92 -0.15
CA TYR A 143 -7.59 -4.02 -0.46
C TYR A 143 -7.83 -4.31 -1.94
N THR A 144 -9.01 -4.82 -2.27
CA THR A 144 -9.46 -4.97 -3.65
C THR A 144 -10.78 -4.24 -3.87
N CYS A 145 -10.98 -3.75 -5.09
CA CYS A 145 -12.25 -3.17 -5.51
C CYS A 145 -12.99 -4.15 -6.43
N THR A 146 -14.24 -4.43 -6.08
CA THR A 146 -15.18 -5.18 -6.92
C THR A 146 -16.09 -4.18 -7.62
N CYS A 147 -16.11 -4.18 -8.95
CA CYS A 147 -16.91 -3.22 -9.71
C CYS A 147 -18.39 -3.56 -9.70
N LEU A 148 -19.24 -2.53 -9.68
CA LEU A 148 -20.68 -2.67 -9.84
C LEU A 148 -21.03 -3.19 -11.26
N PRO A 149 -22.21 -3.79 -11.46
CA PRO A 149 -22.65 -4.21 -12.79
C PRO A 149 -22.57 -3.07 -13.82
N GLY A 150 -22.06 -3.36 -15.01
CA GLY A 150 -21.81 -2.36 -16.06
C GLY A 150 -20.45 -1.64 -15.96
N PHE A 151 -19.65 -1.92 -14.92
CA PHE A 151 -18.34 -1.32 -14.73
C PHE A 151 -17.23 -2.37 -14.65
N GLY A 152 -16.02 -1.99 -15.04
CA GLY A 152 -14.85 -2.86 -15.09
C GLY A 152 -13.57 -2.13 -14.67
N LYS A 153 -12.53 -2.90 -14.34
CA LYS A 153 -11.20 -2.34 -14.07
C LYS A 153 -10.52 -1.97 -15.38
N SER A 154 -9.91 -0.79 -15.43
CA SER A 154 -9.05 -0.44 -16.55
C SER A 154 -7.80 -1.32 -16.53
N GLN A 155 -7.55 -2.08 -17.60
CA GLN A 155 -6.33 -2.91 -17.69
C GLN A 155 -5.03 -2.09 -17.78
N LYS A 156 -5.14 -0.78 -18.02
CA LYS A 156 -3.99 0.13 -18.18
C LYS A 156 -3.69 0.95 -16.93
N ASP A 157 -4.56 0.90 -15.93
CA ASP A 157 -4.43 1.73 -14.74
C ASP A 157 -4.19 0.87 -13.51
N THR A 158 -3.13 1.19 -12.77
CA THR A 158 -2.90 0.64 -11.43
C THR A 158 -3.92 1.15 -10.41
N SER A 159 -4.70 2.18 -10.78
CA SER A 159 -5.82 2.65 -9.96
C SER A 159 -6.87 1.55 -9.83
N LYS A 160 -7.29 1.30 -8.59
CA LYS A 160 -8.35 0.33 -8.27
C LYS A 160 -9.74 0.92 -8.54
N ILE A 161 -9.87 1.72 -9.60
CA ILE A 161 -11.09 2.45 -9.94
C ILE A 161 -11.86 1.67 -11.01
N CYS A 162 -13.18 1.63 -10.83
CA CYS A 162 -14.10 1.01 -11.76
C CYS A 162 -14.60 2.04 -12.77
N THR A 163 -14.39 1.77 -14.05
CA THR A 163 -14.82 2.60 -15.18
C THR A 163 -15.96 1.94 -15.92
N ASP A 164 -16.78 2.75 -16.58
CA ASP A 164 -17.88 2.28 -17.42
C ASP A 164 -17.37 1.31 -18.49
N ILE A 165 -18.09 0.21 -18.69
CA ILE A 165 -17.82 -0.72 -19.79
C ILE A 165 -18.67 -0.30 -20.97
N ASP A 166 -18.03 0.13 -22.06
CA ASP A 166 -18.74 0.35 -23.31
C ASP A 166 -19.16 -0.98 -23.93
N GLU A 167 -20.36 -1.46 -23.64
CA GLU A 167 -20.80 -2.75 -24.15
C GLU A 167 -20.99 -2.76 -25.67
N CYS A 168 -21.23 -1.59 -26.29
CA CYS A 168 -21.35 -1.47 -27.74
C CYS A 168 -20.03 -1.80 -28.45
N HIS A 169 -18.89 -1.53 -27.80
CA HIS A 169 -17.58 -1.89 -28.29
C HIS A 169 -17.04 -3.20 -27.71
N ALA A 170 -17.36 -3.51 -26.46
CA ALA A 170 -16.81 -4.66 -25.75
C ALA A 170 -17.50 -5.99 -26.12
N LYS A 171 -18.79 -5.97 -26.46
CA LYS A 171 -19.53 -7.19 -26.85
C LYS A 171 -19.54 -7.34 -28.37
N ARG A 172 -19.45 -8.59 -28.85
CA ARG A 172 -19.52 -8.89 -30.30
C ARG A 172 -20.89 -8.58 -30.90
N PHE A 173 -21.96 -8.85 -30.15
CA PHE A 173 -23.35 -8.62 -30.56
C PHE A 173 -24.12 -8.00 -29.38
N PRO A 174 -23.91 -6.71 -29.10
CA PRO A 174 -24.56 -6.04 -27.98
C PRO A 174 -26.07 -5.91 -28.18
N CYS A 175 -26.50 -5.74 -29.42
CA CYS A 175 -27.89 -5.57 -29.83
C CYS A 175 -28.31 -6.61 -30.87
N HIS A 176 -29.61 -6.76 -31.09
CA HIS A 176 -30.14 -7.46 -32.24
C HIS A 176 -29.62 -6.82 -33.54
N ASN A 177 -29.43 -7.61 -34.60
CA ASN A 177 -28.85 -7.14 -35.86
C ASN A 177 -29.68 -6.05 -36.58
N THR A 178 -30.95 -5.87 -36.21
CA THR A 178 -31.82 -4.81 -36.73
C THR A 178 -31.84 -3.53 -35.88
N ALA A 179 -31.14 -3.50 -34.74
CA ALA A 179 -31.08 -2.38 -33.82
C ALA A 179 -29.68 -1.75 -33.76
N SER A 180 -29.62 -0.46 -33.48
CA SER A 180 -28.38 0.29 -33.21
C SER A 180 -28.06 0.30 -31.72
N CYS A 181 -26.78 0.29 -31.36
CA CYS A 181 -26.32 0.33 -29.97
C CYS A 181 -25.86 1.73 -29.56
N THR A 182 -26.26 2.16 -28.37
CA THR A 182 -25.76 3.37 -27.72
C THR A 182 -25.31 3.05 -26.31
N ASN A 183 -24.04 3.32 -26.00
CA ASN A 183 -23.50 3.14 -24.66
C ASN A 183 -24.09 4.16 -23.67
N THR A 184 -24.28 3.76 -22.42
CA THR A 184 -24.75 4.61 -21.33
C THR A 184 -23.96 4.32 -20.06
N VAL A 185 -23.96 5.22 -19.08
CA VAL A 185 -23.21 4.95 -17.83
C VAL A 185 -23.83 3.77 -17.08
N GLY A 186 -23.05 2.71 -16.89
CA GLY A 186 -23.40 1.45 -16.24
C GLY A 186 -24.26 0.51 -17.08
N SER A 187 -24.50 0.79 -18.36
CA SER A 187 -25.32 -0.07 -19.24
C SER A 187 -25.26 0.36 -20.72
N PHE A 188 -26.08 -0.25 -21.56
CA PHE A 188 -26.26 0.17 -22.94
C PHE A 188 -27.74 0.08 -23.34
N LYS A 189 -28.10 0.77 -24.42
CA LYS A 189 -29.44 0.73 -25.00
C LYS A 189 -29.35 0.36 -26.47
N CYS A 190 -30.24 -0.52 -26.89
CA CYS A 190 -30.48 -0.77 -28.30
C CYS A 190 -31.70 0.04 -28.74
N HIS A 191 -31.63 0.62 -29.93
CA HIS A 191 -32.73 1.41 -30.46
C HIS A 191 -32.97 1.16 -31.95
N CYS A 192 -34.19 1.41 -32.38
CA CYS A 192 -34.51 1.33 -33.80
C CYS A 192 -33.87 2.47 -34.60
N PRO A 193 -33.19 2.17 -35.72
CA PRO A 193 -32.73 3.19 -36.65
C PRO A 193 -33.90 4.00 -37.21
N LYS A 194 -33.61 5.18 -37.76
CA LYS A 194 -34.63 6.02 -38.41
C LYS A 194 -35.37 5.24 -39.50
N GLY A 195 -36.71 5.26 -39.44
CA GLY A 195 -37.58 4.53 -40.38
C GLY A 195 -38.01 3.13 -39.90
N TYR A 196 -37.48 2.65 -38.78
CA TYR A 196 -37.84 1.36 -38.18
C TYR A 196 -38.64 1.57 -36.89
N MET A 197 -39.41 0.55 -36.49
CA MET A 197 -40.17 0.52 -35.23
C MET A 197 -39.95 -0.83 -34.52
N PRO A 198 -40.11 -0.90 -33.19
CA PRO A 198 -40.07 -2.17 -32.48
C PRO A 198 -41.14 -3.15 -32.99
N VAL A 199 -40.82 -4.45 -32.99
CA VAL A 199 -41.84 -5.50 -33.20
C VAL A 199 -42.81 -5.56 -32.01
N PRO A 200 -44.02 -6.13 -32.13
CA PRO A 200 -45.05 -6.10 -31.09
C PRO A 200 -44.59 -6.59 -29.69
N ASP A 201 -43.70 -7.59 -29.64
CA ASP A 201 -43.16 -8.15 -28.39
C ASP A 201 -41.83 -7.53 -27.94
N SER A 202 -41.36 -6.49 -28.64
CA SER A 202 -40.12 -5.80 -28.33
C SER A 202 -40.36 -4.33 -27.97
N LYS A 203 -39.56 -3.82 -27.03
CA LYS A 203 -39.60 -2.42 -26.60
C LYS A 203 -38.36 -1.69 -27.09
N ASP A 204 -38.54 -0.48 -27.62
CA ASP A 204 -37.43 0.40 -27.99
C ASP A 204 -36.63 0.81 -26.74
N MET A 205 -35.36 1.18 -26.93
CA MET A 205 -34.46 1.63 -25.87
C MET A 205 -34.18 0.57 -24.79
N THR A 206 -34.23 -0.72 -25.14
CA THR A 206 -33.90 -1.84 -24.25
C THR A 206 -32.78 -2.70 -24.84
N PRO A 207 -32.04 -3.49 -24.05
CA PRO A 207 -31.01 -4.38 -24.58
C PRO A 207 -31.52 -5.42 -25.60
N ASN A 208 -32.81 -5.74 -25.56
CA ASN A 208 -33.45 -6.74 -26.41
C ASN A 208 -34.33 -6.11 -27.52
N THR A 209 -34.07 -4.85 -27.89
CA THR A 209 -34.82 -4.18 -28.96
C THR A 209 -34.62 -4.90 -30.29
N ILE A 210 -35.74 -5.29 -30.92
CA ILE A 210 -35.83 -5.90 -32.25
C ILE A 210 -36.70 -4.99 -33.11
N CYS A 211 -36.15 -4.59 -34.25
CA CYS A 211 -36.76 -3.60 -35.12
C CYS A 211 -37.23 -4.20 -36.45
N GLN A 212 -38.33 -3.67 -36.95
CA GLN A 212 -38.89 -3.93 -38.28
C GLN A 212 -39.12 -2.61 -39.01
N GLY A 213 -39.00 -2.63 -40.34
CA GLY A 213 -39.32 -1.45 -41.16
C GLY A 213 -40.78 -1.07 -41.04
N LYS A 214 -41.10 0.22 -41.19
CA LYS A 214 -42.50 0.62 -41.42
C LYS A 214 -42.98 -0.06 -42.71
N GLN A 215 -44.06 -0.83 -42.64
CA GLN A 215 -44.79 -1.14 -43.87
C GLN A 215 -45.27 0.21 -44.44
N GLU A 216 -44.72 0.63 -45.58
CA GLU A 216 -45.47 1.53 -46.45
C GLU A 216 -46.75 0.78 -46.79
N TYR A 217 -47.86 1.15 -46.17
CA TYR A 217 -49.15 0.85 -46.77
C TYR A 217 -49.12 1.58 -48.12
N PRO A 218 -49.17 0.88 -49.27
CA PRO A 218 -49.38 1.57 -50.52
C PRO A 218 -50.72 2.29 -50.36
N GLU A 219 -50.72 3.61 -50.51
CA GLU A 219 -51.93 4.42 -50.50
C GLU A 219 -53.00 3.72 -51.34
N ALA A 220 -54.19 3.57 -50.74
CA ALA A 220 -55.32 2.89 -51.35
C ALA A 220 -55.47 3.34 -52.80
N ARG A 221 -55.21 2.40 -53.72
CA ARG A 221 -55.41 2.55 -55.16
C ARG A 221 -56.78 3.16 -55.40
N SER A 222 -56.80 4.45 -55.74
CA SER A 222 -58.01 5.20 -56.06
C SER A 222 -58.72 4.45 -57.19
N ARG A 223 -59.85 3.79 -56.86
CA ARG A 223 -60.73 3.21 -57.88
C ARG A 223 -61.44 4.38 -58.54
N THR A 224 -60.89 4.81 -59.67
CA THR A 224 -61.66 5.49 -60.71
C THR A 224 -62.69 4.48 -61.21
N SER A 225 -63.97 4.68 -60.86
CA SER A 225 -65.07 3.98 -61.51
C SER A 225 -65.24 4.57 -62.91
N LEU A 226 -64.81 3.81 -63.91
CA LEU A 226 -65.19 4.01 -65.31
C LEU A 226 -66.54 3.31 -65.55
N GLY A 227 -67.46 4.05 -66.17
CA GLY A 227 -68.57 3.52 -66.99
C GLY A 227 -69.84 3.18 -66.24
#